data_AF-A0A6B3GV58-F1
#
_entry.id   AF-A0A6B3GV58-F1
#
_cell.length_a   1.000
_cell.length_b   1.000
_cell.length_c   1.000
_cell.angle_alpha   90.00
_cell.angle_beta   90.00
_cell.angle_gamma   90.00
#
_symmetry.space_group_name_H-M   'P 1'
#
loop_
_entity.id
_entity.type
_entity.pdbx_description
1 polymer ?
#
loop_
_entity_poly.entity_id
_entity_poly.type
_entity_poly.pdbx_seq_one_letter_code
_entity_poly.pdbx_strand_id
1 'polypeptide(L)' 'MPFNVNPTVRRRRLGQELRRLRELKGMTAEEVAERLLVSQSKISRLENG' A
#
# COMPACT_ATOMS: atom_id res chain seq x y z
N MET A 1 28.50 -6.55 -4.68
CA MET A 1 27.65 -7.41 -3.83
C MET A 1 26.21 -7.17 -4.23
N PRO A 2 25.38 -8.18 -4.52
CA PRO A 2 23.96 -7.94 -4.74
C PRO A 2 23.34 -7.53 -3.40
N PHE A 3 22.73 -6.35 -3.34
CA PHE A 3 21.89 -5.97 -2.22
C PHE A 3 20.72 -6.94 -2.16
N ASN A 4 20.83 -7.97 -1.33
CA ASN A 4 19.77 -8.93 -1.10
C ASN A 4 18.70 -8.26 -0.22
N VAL A 5 18.04 -7.25 -0.79
CA VAL A 5 16.86 -6.66 -0.20
C VAL A 5 15.78 -7.71 -0.38
N ASN A 6 15.58 -8.49 0.67
CA ASN A 6 14.56 -9.52 0.74
C ASN A 6 13.24 -8.92 0.20
N PRO A 7 12.70 -9.40 -0.93
CA PRO A 7 11.58 -8.77 -1.65
C PRO A 7 10.40 -8.44 -0.74
N THR A 8 10.19 -9.28 0.28
CA THR A 8 9.19 -9.15 1.33
C THR A 8 9.37 -7.92 2.22
N VAL A 9 10.61 -7.53 2.53
CA VAL A 9 10.90 -6.35 3.37
C VAL A 9 10.62 -5.05 2.60
N ARG A 10 11.01 -4.98 1.32
CA ARG A 10 10.70 -3.80 0.48
C ARG A 10 9.20 -3.66 0.27
N ARG A 11 8.51 -4.77 0.02
CA ARG A 11 7.05 -4.79 -0.17
C ARG A 11 6.30 -4.31 1.07
N ARG A 12 6.67 -4.83 2.25
CA ARG A 12 6.07 -4.39 3.52
C ARG A 12 6.29 -2.90 3.79
N ARG A 13 7.49 -2.37 3.52
CA ARG A 13 7.78 -0.92 3.66
C ARG A 13 6.92 -0.09 2.70
N LEU A 14 6.76 -0.55 1.46
CA LEU A 14 5.89 0.10 0.49
C LEU A 14 4.43 0.12 0.98
N GLY A 15 3.91 -1.01 1.46
CA GLY A 15 2.55 -1.07 1.98
C GLY A 15 2.30 -0.14 3.16
N GLN A 16 3.26 -0.06 4.09
CA GLN A 16 3.22 0.89 5.21
C GLN A 16 3.19 2.34 4.75
N GLU A 17 4.01 2.70 3.75
CA GLU A 17 4.05 4.08 3.25
C GLU A 17 2.78 4.44 2.46
N LEU A 18 2.23 3.51 1.70
CA LEU A 18 0.92 3.68 1.04
C LEU A 18 -0.19 3.94 2.06
N ARG A 19 -0.24 3.12 3.12
CA ARG A 19 -1.20 3.30 4.22
C ARG A 19 -1.02 4.66 4.90
N ARG A 20 0.21 5.05 5.18
CA ARG A 20 0.53 6.36 5.78
C ARG A 20 0.05 7.51 4.91
N LEU A 21 0.32 7.49 3.61
CA LEU A 21 -0.11 8.54 2.67
C LEU A 21 -1.63 8.64 2.58
N ARG A 22 -2.33 7.50 2.61
CA ARG A 22 -3.80 7.46 2.67
C ARG A 22 -4.33 8.11 3.95
N GLU A 23 -3.79 7.72 5.10
CA GLU A 23 -4.18 8.27 6.41
C GLU A 23 -3.90 9.77 6.52
N LEU A 24 -2.75 10.25 6.01
CA LEU A 24 -2.42 11.67 5.94
C LEU A 24 -3.41 12.49 5.08
N LYS A 25 -4.01 11.85 4.07
CA LYS A 25 -5.05 12.46 3.24
C LYS A 25 -6.46 12.32 3.84
N GLY A 26 -6.60 11.67 5.00
CA GLY A 26 -7.89 11.44 5.65
C GLY A 26 -8.81 10.49 4.86
N MET A 27 -8.25 9.65 3.99
CA MET A 27 -9.05 8.80 3.09
C MET A 27 -9.23 7.39 3.65
N THR A 28 -10.38 6.78 3.39
CA THR A 28 -10.61 5.34 3.60
C THR A 28 -10.01 4.53 2.43
N ALA A 29 -9.78 3.24 2.65
CA ALA A 29 -9.29 2.37 1.58
C ALA A 29 -10.32 2.22 0.43
N GLU A 30 -11.60 2.39 0.73
CA GLU A 30 -12.70 2.39 -0.24
C GLU A 30 -12.66 3.65 -1.11
N GLU A 31 -12.52 4.84 -0.52
CA GLU A 31 -12.40 6.09 -1.27
C GLU A 31 -11.17 6.11 -2.19
N VAL A 32 -10.05 5.55 -1.74
CA VAL A 32 -8.85 5.40 -2.60
C VAL A 32 -9.12 4.42 -3.75
N ALA A 33 -9.84 3.34 -3.47
CA ALA A 33 -10.17 2.33 -4.47
C ALA A 33 -11.09 2.90 -5.57
N GLU A 34 -12.12 3.65 -5.18
CA GLU A 34 -13.00 4.36 -6.12
C GLU A 34 -12.23 5.34 -7.00
N ARG A 35 -11.39 6.20 -6.40
CA ARG A 35 -10.58 7.20 -7.15
C ARG A 35 -9.61 6.57 -8.14
N LEU A 36 -9.08 5.39 -7.81
CA LEU A 36 -8.12 4.67 -8.65
C LEU A 36 -8.77 3.64 -9.57
N LEU A 37 -10.11 3.54 -9.57
CA LEU A 37 -10.89 2.57 -10.37
C LEU A 37 -10.42 1.12 -10.13
N VAL A 38 -10.16 0.78 -8.87
CA VAL A 38 -9.75 -0.55 -8.44
C VAL A 38 -10.63 -1.05 -7.30
N SER A 39 -10.53 -2.34 -6.96
CA SER A 39 -11.23 -2.88 -5.80
C SER A 39 -10.57 -2.45 -4.48
N GLN A 40 -11.39 -2.26 -3.44
CA GLN A 40 -10.92 -2.01 -2.07
C GLN A 40 -9.95 -3.10 -1.61
N SER A 41 -10.23 -4.36 -1.95
CA SER A 41 -9.36 -5.49 -1.59
C SER A 41 -7.99 -5.43 -2.26
N LYS A 42 -7.85 -4.77 -3.42
CA LYS A 42 -6.55 -4.51 -4.04
C LYS A 42 -5.76 -3.48 -3.24
N ILE A 43 -6.41 -2.42 -2.76
CA ILE A 43 -5.79 -1.43 -1.86
C ILE A 43 -5.34 -2.10 -0.56
N SER A 44 -6.21 -2.86 0.10
CA SER A 44 -5.86 -3.54 1.36
C SER A 44 -4.71 -4.55 1.21
N ARG A 45 -4.63 -5.26 0.08
CA ARG A 45 -3.49 -6.17 -0.20
C ARG A 45 -2.17 -5.43 -0.44
N LEU A 46 -2.23 -4.23 -0.98
CA LEU A 46 -1.04 -3.40 -1.18
C LEU A 46 -0.57 -2.78 0.15
N GLU A 47 -1.49 -2.37 1.02
CA GLU A 47 -1.17 -1.77 2.32
C GLU A 47 -0.68 -2.79 3.36
N ASN A 48 -1.18 -4.03 3.31
CA ASN A 48 -0.90 -5.06 4.32
C ASN A 48 0.04 -6.19 3.88
N GLY A 49 0.38 -6.26 2.59
CA GLY A 49 1.28 -7.28 2.02
C GLY A 49 2.72 -6.79 1.88
#